data_AF-A0AAU4R5T6-F1
#
_entry.id   AF-A0AAU4R5T6-F1
#
_cell.length_a   1.000
_cell.length_b   1.000
_cell.length_c   1.000
_cell.angle_alpha   90.00
_cell.angle_beta   90.00
_cell.angle_gamma   90.00
#
_symmetry.space_group_name_H-M   'P 1'
#
loop_
_entity.id
_entity.type
_entity.pdbx_description
1 polymer ?
#
loop_
_entity_poly.entity_id
_entity_poly.type
_entity_poly.pdbx_seq_one_letter_code
_entity_poly.pdbx_strand_id
1 'polypeptide(L)'
;MGHVFEELVEKRRAADQAHSRVDELRQSFGPPTEHKWTRQQTATYETAWRAWRDLDRDLRSAMAEYAKEQGRPRQEVEKEVQTTVRRTDARGRAEPKRERE
;
A
#
# COMPACT_ATOMS: atom_id res chain seq x y z
N MET A 1 4.27 -3.44 21.64
CA MET A 1 3.37 -4.05 20.64
C MET A 1 2.56 -3.02 19.84
N GLY A 2 1.93 -2.00 20.46
CA GLY A 2 1.18 -0.96 19.74
C GLY A 2 1.96 -0.27 18.60
N HIS A 3 3.20 0.15 18.89
CA HIS A 3 4.07 0.77 17.89
C HIS A 3 4.44 -0.13 16.70
N VAL A 4 4.56 -1.45 16.91
CA VAL A 4 4.83 -2.41 15.82
C VAL A 4 3.60 -2.53 14.92
N PHE A 5 2.40 -2.55 15.50
CA PHE A 5 1.16 -2.58 14.74
C PHE A 5 0.95 -1.28 13.95
N GLU A 6 1.21 -0.11 14.54
CA GLU A 6 1.18 1.18 13.85
C GLU A 6 2.17 1.21 12.67
N GLU A 7 3.38 0.66 12.84
CA GLU A 7 4.35 0.51 11.74
C GLU A 7 3.83 -0.39 10.61
N LEU A 8 3.14 -1.50 10.93
CA LEU A 8 2.52 -2.36 9.92
C LEU A 8 1.43 -1.63 9.13
N VAL A 9 0.65 -0.77 9.79
CA VAL A 9 -0.38 0.06 9.16
C VAL A 9 0.26 1.07 8.21
N GLU A 10 1.32 1.76 8.63
CA GLU A 10 2.04 2.72 7.78
C GLU A 10 2.72 2.04 6.59
N LYS A 11 3.37 0.88 6.80
CA LYS A 11 3.97 0.07 5.73
C LYS A 11 2.92 -0.42 4.73
N ARG A 12 1.76 -0.86 5.22
CA ARG A 12 0.64 -1.25 4.35
C ARG A 12 0.15 -0.09 3.52
N ARG A 13 0.00 1.08 4.14
CA ARG A 13 -0.43 2.30 3.45
C ARG A 13 0.57 2.72 2.37
N ALA A 14 1.87 2.66 2.65
CA ALA A 14 2.91 2.94 1.67
C ALA A 14 2.87 1.95 0.48
N ALA A 15 2.67 0.66 0.76
CA ALA A 15 2.50 -0.35 -0.28
C ALA A 15 1.23 -0.11 -1.11
N ASP A 16 0.10 0.22 -0.48
CA ASP A 16 -1.16 0.50 -1.18
C ASP A 16 -1.03 1.77 -2.06
N GLN A 17 -0.35 2.82 -1.60
CA GLN A 17 -0.05 4.03 -2.40
C GLN A 17 0.86 3.73 -3.59
N ALA A 18 1.93 2.94 -3.39
CA ALA A 18 2.82 2.53 -4.47
C ALA A 18 2.08 1.68 -5.51
N HIS A 19 1.17 0.80 -5.07
CA HIS A 19 0.31 0.02 -5.95
C HIS A 19 -0.63 0.92 -6.77
N SER A 20 -1.27 1.92 -6.14
CA SER A 20 -2.10 2.89 -6.85
C SER A 20 -1.32 3.63 -7.94
N ARG A 21 -0.07 4.02 -7.67
CA ARG A 21 0.80 4.65 -8.68
C ARG A 21 1.10 3.71 -9.86
N VAL A 22 1.34 2.43 -9.60
CA VAL A 22 1.53 1.42 -10.67
C VAL A 22 0.28 1.29 -11.53
N ASP A 23 -0.90 1.29 -10.90
CA ASP A 23 -2.18 1.22 -11.61
C ASP A 23 -2.43 2.50 -12.44
N GLU A 24 -2.17 3.68 -11.88
CA GLU A 24 -2.26 4.97 -12.58
C GLU A 24 -1.32 5.02 -13.79
N LEU A 25 -0.08 4.53 -13.65
CA LEU A 25 0.87 4.42 -14.77
C LEU A 25 0.34 3.49 -15.86
N ARG A 26 -0.23 2.35 -15.46
CA ARG A 26 -0.83 1.38 -16.38
C ARG A 26 -2.05 1.98 -17.11
N GLN A 27 -2.90 2.71 -16.42
CA GLN A 27 -4.03 3.41 -17.02
C GLN A 27 -3.58 4.53 -17.96
N SER A 28 -2.56 5.30 -17.57
CA SER A 28 -2.03 6.43 -18.34
C SER A 28 -1.30 6.00 -19.61
N PHE A 29 -0.55 4.90 -19.56
CA PHE A 29 0.19 4.38 -20.73
C PHE A 29 -0.70 3.59 -21.69
N GLY A 30 -1.94 3.28 -21.30
CA GLY A 30 -2.88 2.50 -22.07
C GLY A 30 -2.56 0.99 -22.08
N PRO A 31 -3.52 0.16 -22.51
CA PRO A 31 -3.34 -1.29 -22.53
C PRO A 31 -2.20 -1.66 -23.49
N PRO A 32 -1.24 -2.49 -23.05
CA PRO A 32 -0.06 -2.86 -23.85
C PRO A 32 -0.42 -3.63 -25.13
N THR A 33 -1.65 -4.11 -25.25
CA THR A 33 -2.21 -4.73 -26.47
C THR A 33 -2.57 -3.72 -27.56
N GLU A 34 -2.86 -2.46 -27.20
CA GLU A 34 -3.20 -1.40 -28.17
C GLU A 34 -2.01 -0.48 -28.46
N HIS A 35 -1.14 -0.21 -27.47
CA HIS A 35 0.04 0.63 -27.64
C HIS A 35 1.31 -0.04 -27.08
N LYS A 36 2.32 -0.21 -27.94
CA LYS A 36 3.67 -0.55 -27.46
C LYS A 36 4.21 0.63 -26.66
N TRP A 37 4.39 0.42 -25.36
CA TRP A 37 5.03 1.40 -24.49
C TRP A 37 6.43 1.73 -25.00
N THR A 38 6.80 3.01 -24.89
CA THR A 38 8.18 3.45 -25.15
C THR A 38 9.11 2.90 -24.07
N ARG A 39 10.42 2.80 -24.37
CA ARG A 39 11.42 2.35 -23.38
C ARG A 39 11.36 3.16 -22.08
N GLN A 40 11.08 4.46 -22.16
CA GLN A 40 10.97 5.33 -20.99
C GLN A 40 9.71 5.02 -20.16
N GLN A 41 8.57 4.76 -20.80
CA GLN A 41 7.34 4.34 -20.12
C GLN A 41 7.51 2.99 -19.43
N THR A 42 8.09 2.01 -20.14
CA THR A 42 8.41 0.69 -19.56
C THR A 42 9.34 0.84 -18.36
N ALA A 43 10.44 1.60 -18.47
CA ALA A 43 11.36 1.81 -17.36
C ALA A 43 10.70 2.52 -16.16
N THR A 44 9.82 3.48 -16.42
CA THR A 44 9.05 4.18 -15.37
C THR A 44 8.11 3.22 -14.64
N TYR A 45 7.36 2.41 -15.40
CA TYR A 45 6.47 1.39 -14.84
C TYR A 45 7.24 0.35 -14.04
N GLU A 46 8.33 -0.20 -14.59
CA GLU A 46 9.15 -1.20 -13.90
C GLU A 46 9.75 -0.65 -12.60
N THR A 47 10.16 0.61 -12.58
CA THR A 47 10.68 1.27 -11.38
C THR A 47 9.59 1.38 -10.30
N ALA A 48 8.40 1.85 -10.67
CA ALA A 48 7.27 1.93 -9.74
C ALA A 48 6.83 0.54 -9.25
N TRP A 49 6.81 -0.45 -10.15
CA TRP A 49 6.44 -1.83 -9.81
C TRP A 49 7.46 -2.48 -8.87
N ARG A 50 8.77 -2.27 -9.08
CA ARG A 50 9.81 -2.75 -8.16
C ARG A 50 9.68 -2.10 -6.79
N ALA A 51 9.50 -0.78 -6.73
CA ALA A 51 9.32 -0.06 -5.47
C ALA A 51 8.10 -0.59 -4.68
N TRP A 52 6.98 -0.82 -5.35
CA TRP A 52 5.81 -1.45 -4.73
C TRP A 52 6.11 -2.86 -4.23
N ARG A 53 6.78 -3.67 -5.04
CA ARG A 53 7.09 -5.07 -4.72
C ARG A 53 8.04 -5.20 -3.53
N ASP A 54 9.00 -4.28 -3.39
CA ASP A 54 9.90 -4.24 -2.24
C ASP A 54 9.15 -3.86 -0.96
N LEU A 55 8.23 -2.88 -1.02
CA LEU A 55 7.35 -2.52 0.10
C LEU A 55 6.41 -3.66 0.50
N ASP A 56 5.80 -4.35 -0.47
CA ASP A 56 4.93 -5.52 -0.19
C ASP A 56 5.73 -6.65 0.46
N ARG A 57 6.96 -6.90 -0.01
CA ARG A 57 7.83 -7.93 0.58
C ARG A 57 8.18 -7.62 2.03
N ASP A 58 8.61 -6.38 2.31
CA ASP A 58 8.93 -5.95 3.67
C ASP A 58 7.72 -6.08 4.60
N LEU A 59 6.57 -5.58 4.15
CA LEU A 59 5.30 -5.68 4.88
C LEU A 59 4.93 -7.13 5.21
N ARG A 60 4.99 -8.03 4.21
CA ARG A 60 4.65 -9.45 4.39
C ARG A 60 5.61 -10.14 5.35
N SER A 61 6.87 -9.72 5.42
CA SER A 61 7.85 -10.20 6.39
C SER A 61 7.52 -9.69 7.80
N ALA A 62 7.27 -8.39 7.94
CA ALA A 62 6.95 -7.76 9.22
C ALA A 62 5.65 -8.31 9.82
N MET A 63 4.62 -8.54 8.99
CA MET A 63 3.36 -9.17 9.43
C MET A 63 3.56 -10.62 9.89
N ALA A 64 4.46 -11.37 9.25
CA ALA A 64 4.74 -12.75 9.62
C ALA A 64 5.45 -12.81 10.99
N GLU A 65 6.43 -11.95 11.22
CA GLU A 65 7.11 -11.84 12.51
C GLU A 65 6.14 -11.39 13.61
N TYR A 66 5.35 -10.33 13.35
CA TYR A 66 4.36 -9.86 14.32
C TYR A 66 3.32 -10.94 14.64
N ALA A 67 2.79 -11.65 13.64
CA ALA A 67 1.84 -12.74 13.86
C ALA A 67 2.44 -13.86 14.74
N LYS A 68 3.71 -14.21 14.50
CA LYS A 68 4.44 -15.18 15.30
C LYS A 68 4.64 -14.71 16.74
N GLU A 69 5.01 -13.44 16.95
CA GLU A 69 5.18 -12.84 18.28
C GLU A 69 3.85 -12.77 19.06
N GLN A 70 2.74 -12.54 18.37
CA GLN A 70 1.40 -12.50 18.98
C GLN A 70 0.77 -13.90 19.14
N GLY A 71 1.38 -14.95 18.58
CA GLY A 71 0.76 -16.28 18.52
C GLY A 71 -0.54 -16.32 17.70
N ARG A 72 -0.73 -15.37 16.77
CA ARG A 72 -1.94 -15.22 15.96
C ARG A 72 -1.70 -15.70 14.53
N PRO A 73 -2.75 -16.16 13.83
CA PRO A 73 -2.65 -16.46 12.41
C PRO A 73 -2.38 -15.17 11.60
N ARG A 74 -1.42 -15.24 10.68
CA ARG A 74 -1.04 -14.13 9.78
C ARG A 74 -2.24 -13.49 9.07
N GLN A 75 -3.21 -14.30 8.64
CA GLN A 75 -4.40 -13.83 7.95
C GLN A 75 -5.27 -12.89 8.79
N GLU A 76 -5.32 -13.09 10.11
CA GLU A 76 -6.06 -12.20 11.00
C GLU A 76 -5.35 -10.85 11.15
N VAL A 77 -4.03 -10.87 11.34
CA VAL A 77 -3.20 -9.66 11.37
C VAL A 77 -3.35 -8.88 10.06
N GLU A 78 -3.28 -9.55 8.92
CA GLU A 78 -3.46 -8.94 7.59
C GLU A 78 -4.82 -8.24 7.46
N LYS A 79 -5.91 -8.89 7.89
CA LYS A 79 -7.26 -8.30 7.88
C LYS A 79 -7.39 -7.11 8.83
N GLU A 80 -6.79 -7.19 10.01
CA GLU A 80 -6.85 -6.14 11.02
C GLU A 80 -6.08 -4.90 10.58
N VAL A 81 -4.88 -5.08 10.01
CA VAL A 81 -4.08 -4.01 9.41
C VAL A 81 -4.85 -3.37 8.25
N GLN A 82 -5.41 -4.18 7.33
CA GLN A 82 -6.18 -3.64 6.21
C GLN A 82 -7.43 -2.86 6.65
N THR A 83 -8.13 -3.33 7.68
CA THR A 83 -9.30 -2.62 8.24
C THR A 83 -8.87 -1.29 8.87
N THR A 84 -7.74 -1.28 9.58
CA THR A 84 -7.19 -0.08 10.23
C THR A 84 -6.71 0.95 9.20
N VAL A 85 -6.03 0.53 8.13
CA VAL A 85 -5.64 1.41 7.02
C VAL A 85 -6.88 2.07 6.42
N ARG A 86 -7.89 1.27 6.04
CA ARG A 86 -9.16 1.81 5.48
C ARG A 86 -9.83 2.82 6.41
N ARG A 87 -9.86 2.53 7.71
CA ARG A 87 -10.42 3.44 8.72
C ARG A 87 -9.61 4.74 8.83
N THR A 88 -8.30 4.65 8.78
CA THR A 88 -7.39 5.79 8.90
C THR A 88 -7.45 6.68 7.66
N ASP A 89 -7.47 6.10 6.46
CA ASP A 89 -7.64 6.85 5.22
C ASP A 89 -9.05 7.47 5.11
N ALA A 90 -10.10 6.76 5.58
CA ALA A 90 -11.44 7.32 5.66
C ALA A 90 -11.53 8.49 6.66
N ARG A 91 -10.85 8.39 7.81
CA ARG A 91 -10.77 9.47 8.80
C ARG A 91 -10.01 10.68 8.27
N GLY A 92 -8.88 10.47 7.59
CA GLY A 92 -8.11 11.55 6.96
C GLY A 92 -8.87 12.26 5.83
N ARG A 93 -9.82 11.58 5.18
CA ARG A 93 -10.71 12.17 4.17
C ARG A 93 -11.94 12.86 4.77
N ALA A 94 -12.29 12.56 6.03
CA ALA A 94 -13.51 13.01 6.70
C ALA A 94 -13.30 14.17 7.69
N GLU A 95 -12.17 14.89 7.63
CA GLU A 95 -12.03 16.21 8.26
C GLU A 95 -12.33 17.32 7.22
N PRO A 96 -13.60 17.67 6.96
CA PRO A 96 -13.91 18.96 6.38
C PRO A 96 -13.72 20.01 7.48
N LYS A 97 -12.91 21.01 7.16
CA LYS A 97 -12.71 22.24 7.94
C LYS A 97 -14.01 22.65 8.65
N ARG A 98 -14.09 22.46 9.96
CA ARG A 98 -14.98 23.27 10.80
C ARG A 98 -14.25 24.57 11.10
N GLU A 99 -14.07 25.37 10.06
CA GLU A 99 -13.80 26.79 10.19
C GLU A 99 -15.12 27.39 10.73
N ARG A 100 -15.18 27.54 12.06
CA ARG A 100 -16.21 28.32 12.73
C ARG A 100 -15.71 29.76 12.72
N GLU A 101 -16.34 30.63 11.95
CA GLU A 101 -16.44 32.06 12.22
C GLU A 101 -17.87 32.52 11.90
#